data_AF-A0AAD6C7E8-F1
#
_entry.id   AF-A0AAD6C7E8-F1
#
_cell.length_a   1.000
_cell.length_b   1.000
_cell.length_c   1.000
_cell.angle_alpha   90.00
_cell.angle_beta   90.00
_cell.angle_gamma   90.00
#
_symmetry.space_group_name_H-M   'P 1'
#
loop_
_entity.id
_entity.type
_entity.pdbx_description
1 polymer ?
#
loop_
_entity_poly.entity_id
_entity_poly.type
_entity_poly.pdbx_seq_one_letter_code
_entity_poly.pdbx_strand_id
1 'polypeptide(L)'
;MFLVLLPSQALAAVMAQVGWSESYDELVKDMNRLLVGSNGEINVVIIIKWTRCKYPHVSGVVELYRKNNQTGMPELQQSETIFPLQAVTTPQRLEIRRGDLFGTALQSGRNPNDVLYLDIDKLRYMAKDILRCYGAVTC
;
A
#
# COMPACT_ATOMS: atom_id res chain seq x y z
N MET A 1 13.14 -2.50 -2.69
CA MET A 1 12.62 -1.26 -2.08
C MET A 1 12.37 -0.26 -3.19
N PHE A 2 11.12 -0.07 -3.60
CA PHE A 2 10.76 1.00 -4.54
C PHE A 2 10.32 2.18 -3.70
N LEU A 3 11.10 3.26 -3.76
CA LEU A 3 10.86 4.50 -3.06
C LEU A 3 10.33 5.50 -4.10
N VAL A 4 9.05 5.87 -4.03
CA VAL A 4 8.55 6.98 -4.86
C VAL A 4 8.81 8.26 -4.07
N LEU A 5 9.94 8.91 -4.34
CA LEU A 5 10.24 10.25 -3.81
C LEU A 5 9.69 11.30 -4.77
N LEU A 6 8.75 12.13 -4.30
CA LEU A 6 8.49 13.41 -4.93
C LEU A 6 9.54 14.42 -4.42
N PRO A 7 10.05 15.33 -5.28
CA PRO A 7 11.23 16.10 -4.93
C PRO A 7 10.96 17.21 -3.90
N SER A 8 11.96 17.36 -3.02
CA SER A 8 12.27 18.42 -2.04
C SER A 8 11.41 18.51 -0.74
N GLN A 9 12.03 17.99 0.32
CA GLN A 9 11.88 18.36 1.76
C GLN A 9 10.64 17.92 2.55
N ALA A 10 9.72 17.14 1.99
CA ALA A 10 8.74 16.41 2.78
C ALA A 10 8.83 14.92 2.45
N LEU A 11 8.80 14.05 3.47
CA LEU A 11 8.51 12.64 3.22
C LEU A 11 7.24 12.55 2.37
N ALA A 12 7.21 11.66 1.38
CA ALA A 12 6.00 11.40 0.63
C ALA A 12 4.92 10.97 1.64
N ALA A 13 3.78 11.67 1.65
CA ALA A 13 2.72 11.39 2.64
C ALA A 13 2.08 10.00 2.47
N VAL A 14 2.41 9.32 1.38
CA VAL A 14 2.08 7.91 1.12
C VAL A 14 3.38 7.14 0.89
N MET A 15 3.58 6.09 1.66
CA MET A 15 4.72 5.18 1.54
C MET A 15 4.24 3.78 1.16
N ALA A 16 4.97 3.11 0.27
CA ALA A 16 4.69 1.71 -0.09
C ALA A 16 5.86 0.82 0.36
N GLN A 17 5.54 -0.27 1.05
CA GLN A 17 6.48 -1.30 1.46
C GLN A 17 6.10 -2.62 0.80
N VAL A 18 7.10 -3.39 0.38
CA VAL A 18 6.89 -4.66 -0.32
C VAL A 18 7.81 -5.69 0.28
N GLY A 19 7.27 -6.86 0.60
CA GLY A 19 8.08 -7.96 1.11
C GLY A 19 7.38 -9.30 1.07
N TRP A 20 8.10 -10.30 1.55
CA TRP A 20 7.58 -11.66 1.67
C TRP A 20 6.86 -11.84 3.01
N SER A 21 6.02 -12.86 3.10
CA SER A 21 5.32 -13.25 4.34
C SER A 21 6.25 -13.41 5.53
N GLU A 22 7.47 -13.87 5.30
CA GLU A 22 8.52 -14.11 6.29
C GLU A 22 9.00 -12.80 6.94
N SER A 23 8.93 -11.67 6.23
CA SER A 23 9.30 -10.34 6.74
C SER A 23 8.10 -9.52 7.18
N TYR A 24 6.88 -10.08 7.20
CA TYR A 24 5.67 -9.29 7.41
C TYR A 24 5.65 -8.55 8.75
N ASP A 25 6.10 -9.20 9.84
CA ASP A 25 6.19 -8.55 11.15
C ASP A 25 7.15 -7.34 11.15
N GLU A 26 8.20 -7.38 10.34
CA GLU A 26 9.11 -6.25 10.16
C GLU A 26 8.46 -5.12 9.35
N LEU A 27 7.72 -5.46 8.30
CA LEU A 27 6.94 -4.48 7.52
C LEU A 27 5.90 -3.78 8.40
N VAL A 28 5.20 -4.51 9.27
CA VAL A 28 4.23 -3.93 10.22
C VAL A 28 4.92 -3.03 11.24
N LYS A 29 6.08 -3.43 11.78
CA LYS A 29 6.87 -2.59 12.69
C LYS A 29 7.33 -1.30 12.03
N ASP A 30 7.81 -1.37 10.79
CA ASP A 30 8.22 -0.20 10.04
C ASP A 30 7.04 0.69 9.67
N MET A 31 5.92 0.12 9.23
CA MET A 31 4.66 0.86 9.03
C MET A 31 4.25 1.63 10.30
N ASN A 32 4.34 0.99 11.48
CA ASN A 32 4.03 1.66 12.73
C ASN A 32 4.98 2.83 13.01
N ARG A 33 6.29 2.66 12.77
CA ARG A 33 7.27 3.76 12.88
C ARG A 33 6.97 4.90 11.90
N LEU A 34 6.57 4.57 10.68
CA LEU A 34 6.24 5.56 9.65
C LEU A 34 4.97 6.35 10.02
N LEU A 35 3.89 5.71 10.47
CA LEU A 35 2.64 6.42 10.78
C LEU A 35 2.66 7.12 12.15
N VAL A 36 3.34 6.55 13.14
CA VAL A 36 3.39 7.13 14.50
C VAL A 36 4.58 8.07 14.65
N GLY A 37 5.75 7.68 14.14
CA GLY A 37 7.02 8.38 14.35
C GLY A 37 7.31 9.51 13.37
N SER A 38 6.59 9.60 12.24
CA SER A 38 6.80 10.69 11.25
C SER A 38 6.18 12.03 11.64
N ASN A 39 5.58 12.14 12.83
CA ASN A 39 4.91 13.36 13.29
C ASN A 39 3.85 13.90 12.30
N GLY A 40 3.19 13.00 11.56
CA GLY A 40 2.16 13.37 10.58
C GLY A 40 2.68 13.72 9.18
N GLU A 41 3.98 13.53 8.91
CA GLU A 41 4.50 13.65 7.54
C GLU A 41 4.05 12.48 6.65
N ILE A 42 3.87 11.28 7.22
CA ILE A 42 3.32 10.11 6.52
C ILE A 42 1.91 9.83 7.04
N ASN A 43 0.94 9.87 6.12
CA ASN A 43 -0.48 9.70 6.43
C ASN A 43 -1.00 8.30 6.06
N VAL A 44 -0.39 7.67 5.05
CA VAL A 44 -0.77 6.34 4.57
C VAL A 44 0.47 5.48 4.36
N VAL A 45 0.38 4.23 4.77
CA VAL A 45 1.35 3.20 4.39
C VAL A 45 0.62 2.07 3.69
N ILE A 46 1.13 1.67 2.53
CA ILE A 46 0.64 0.55 1.76
C ILE A 46 1.63 -0.60 1.93
N ILE A 47 1.17 -1.75 2.42
CA ILE A 47 1.99 -2.97 2.51
C ILE A 47 1.55 -3.93 1.41
N ILE A 48 2.47 -4.30 0.53
CA ILE A 48 2.30 -5.40 -0.42
C ILE A 48 3.04 -6.61 0.13
N LYS A 49 2.28 -7.65 0.45
CA LYS A 49 2.82 -8.90 0.99
C LYS A 49 2.66 -10.02 -0.03
N TRP A 50 3.78 -10.64 -0.38
CA TRP A 50 3.82 -11.85 -1.20
C TRP A 50 4.00 -13.08 -0.32
N THR A 51 3.26 -14.16 -0.61
CA THR A 51 3.38 -15.41 0.13
C THR A 51 3.72 -16.52 -0.85
N ARG A 52 4.76 -17.29 -0.57
CA ARG A 52 5.07 -18.50 -1.33
C ARG A 52 4.00 -19.55 -1.01
N CYS A 53 3.24 -19.96 -2.02
CA CYS A 53 2.32 -21.10 -1.94
C CYS A 53 3.18 -22.39 -2.07
N LYS A 54 2.83 -23.31 -2.97
CA LYS A 54 3.70 -24.41 -3.41
C LYS A 54 4.56 -23.95 -4.58
N TYR A 55 5.87 -24.16 -4.56
CA TYR A 55 6.73 -23.79 -5.70
C TYR A 55 6.19 -24.34 -7.04
N PRO A 56 6.12 -23.52 -8.11
CA PRO A 56 6.59 -22.12 -8.23
C PRO A 56 5.54 -21.04 -7.89
N HIS A 57 4.44 -21.40 -7.25
CA HIS A 57 3.28 -20.53 -7.06
C HIS A 57 3.42 -19.50 -5.92
N VAL A 58 2.93 -18.28 -6.15
CA VAL A 58 2.93 -17.15 -5.22
C VAL A 58 1.54 -16.51 -5.14
N SER A 59 1.06 -16.22 -3.93
CA SER A 59 -0.11 -15.39 -3.69
C SER A 59 0.32 -13.99 -3.22
N GLY A 60 -0.61 -13.04 -3.25
CA GLY A 60 -0.30 -11.66 -2.88
C GLY A 60 -1.50 -10.93 -2.33
N VAL A 61 -1.25 -10.08 -1.32
CA VAL A 61 -2.24 -9.20 -0.70
C VAL A 61 -1.64 -7.80 -0.63
N VAL A 62 -2.47 -6.78 -0.79
CA VAL A 62 -2.11 -5.40 -0.50
C VAL A 62 -3.02 -4.83 0.59
N GLU A 63 -2.41 -4.14 1.54
CA GLU A 63 -3.05 -3.56 2.71
C GLU A 63 -2.79 -2.07 2.76
N LEU A 64 -3.79 -1.29 3.14
CA LEU A 64 -3.70 0.15 3.34
C LEU A 64 -3.90 0.48 4.82
N TYR A 65 -2.90 1.10 5.42
CA TYR A 65 -2.91 1.55 6.80
C TYR A 65 -3.00 3.08 6.87
N ARG A 66 -3.78 3.56 7.84
CA ARG A 66 -3.84 4.98 8.26
C ARG A 66 -3.65 5.08 9.75
N LYS A 67 -3.23 6.26 10.23
CA LYS A 67 -3.29 6.56 11.65
C LYS A 67 -4.74 6.80 12.05
N ASN A 68 -5.23 6.11 13.07
CA ASN A 68 -6.53 6.36 13.65
C ASN A 68 -6.49 7.67 14.46
N ASN A 69 -7.41 8.59 14.16
CA ASN A 69 -7.40 9.93 14.77
C ASN A 69 -7.74 9.93 16.28
N GLN A 70 -8.39 8.88 16.78
CA GLN A 70 -8.79 8.77 18.19
C GLN A 70 -7.68 8.14 19.04
N THR A 71 -7.10 7.04 18.56
CA THR A 71 -6.09 6.29 19.31
C THR A 71 -4.67 6.73 19.00
N GLY A 72 -4.46 7.42 17.88
CA GLY A 72 -3.14 7.76 17.36
C GLY A 72 -2.35 6.54 16.86
N MET A 73 -2.96 5.35 16.82
CA MET A 73 -2.32 4.10 16.41
C MET A 73 -2.65 3.78 14.95
N PRO A 74 -1.78 3.02 14.24
CA PRO A 74 -2.12 2.53 12.92
C PRO A 74 -3.35 1.62 12.92
N GLU A 75 -4.17 1.75 11.90
CA GLU A 75 -5.37 0.96 11.67
C GLU A 75 -5.40 0.49 10.21
N LEU A 76 -5.66 -0.80 10.01
CA LEU A 76 -5.89 -1.36 8.68
C LEU A 76 -7.24 -0.84 8.17
N GLN A 77 -7.20 -0.07 7.09
CA GLN A 77 -8.41 0.52 6.50
C GLN A 77 -8.99 -0.36 5.39
N GLN A 78 -8.11 -1.02 4.62
CA GLN A 78 -8.51 -1.84 3.50
C GLN A 78 -7.47 -2.93 3.23
N SER A 79 -7.93 -4.09 2.78
CA SER A 79 -7.09 -5.20 2.32
C SER A 79 -7.68 -5.77 1.04
N GLU A 80 -6.86 -5.94 0.01
CA GLU A 80 -7.25 -6.47 -1.28
C GLU A 80 -6.34 -7.63 -1.67
N THR A 81 -6.93 -8.70 -2.20
CA THR A 81 -6.15 -9.81 -2.75
C THR A 81 -5.67 -9.46 -4.16
N ILE A 82 -4.34 -9.53 -4.37
CA ILE A 82 -3.73 -9.44 -5.68
C ILE A 82 -3.82 -10.80 -6.38
N PHE A 83 -3.36 -11.86 -5.72
CA PHE A 83 -3.42 -13.23 -6.24
C PHE A 83 -3.90 -14.19 -5.14
N PRO A 84 -4.79 -15.15 -5.45
CA PRO A 84 -5.37 -15.42 -6.77
C PRO A 84 -6.32 -14.32 -7.24
N LEU A 85 -6.60 -14.29 -8.55
CA LEU A 85 -7.64 -13.42 -9.11
C LEU A 85 -8.98 -13.79 -8.46
N GLN A 86 -9.67 -12.80 -7.88
CA GLN A 86 -10.99 -13.02 -7.31
C GLN A 86 -12.08 -12.76 -8.35
N ALA A 87 -13.10 -13.62 -8.40
CA ALA A 87 -14.29 -13.41 -9.21
C ALA A 87 -15.23 -12.41 -8.49
N VAL A 88 -14.85 -11.13 -8.48
CA VAL A 88 -15.63 -10.05 -7.88
C VAL A 88 -16.33 -9.22 -8.95
N THR A 89 -17.53 -8.73 -8.64
CA THR A 89 -18.32 -7.86 -9.53
C THR A 89 -17.96 -6.38 -9.38
N THR A 90 -17.21 -6.04 -8.33
CA THR A 90 -16.74 -4.68 -8.05
C THR A 90 -15.25 -4.54 -8.37
N PRO A 91 -14.80 -3.42 -8.95
CA PRO A 91 -13.38 -3.17 -9.17
C PRO A 91 -12.59 -3.21 -7.86
N GLN A 92 -11.52 -4.02 -7.82
CA GLN A 92 -10.60 -4.03 -6.68
C GLN A 92 -9.69 -2.79 -6.77
N ARG A 93 -9.75 -1.94 -5.74
CA ARG A 93 -9.02 -0.67 -5.71
C ARG A 93 -8.79 -0.22 -4.29
N LEU A 94 -7.60 0.29 -3.99
CA LEU A 94 -7.39 1.00 -2.73
C LEU A 94 -7.86 2.43 -2.85
N GLU A 95 -8.55 2.90 -1.83
CA GLU A 95 -9.03 4.28 -1.76
C GLU A 95 -8.01 5.15 -1.02
N ILE A 96 -7.34 6.05 -1.72
CA ILE A 96 -6.41 7.03 -1.15
C ILE A 96 -7.06 8.41 -1.28
N ARG A 97 -7.20 9.15 -0.18
CA ARG A 97 -7.79 10.49 -0.23
C ARG A 97 -6.76 11.50 -0.67
N ARG A 98 -7.19 12.56 -1.33
CA ARG A 98 -6.31 13.69 -1.69
C ARG A 98 -5.61 14.27 -0.46
N GLY A 99 -6.32 14.37 0.67
CA GLY A 99 -5.75 14.77 1.95
C GLY A 99 -4.63 13.84 2.43
N ASP A 100 -4.67 12.55 2.11
CA ASP A 100 -3.61 11.61 2.47
C ASP A 100 -2.31 11.93 1.74
N LEU A 101 -2.38 12.29 0.45
CA LEU A 101 -1.20 12.57 -0.38
C LEU A 101 -0.55 13.91 -0.10
N PHE A 102 -1.35 14.93 0.22
CA PHE A 102 -0.87 16.30 0.30
C PHE A 102 -0.81 16.83 1.72
N GLY A 103 -1.52 16.22 2.68
CA GLY A 103 -1.52 16.65 4.09
C GLY A 103 -1.69 18.17 4.22
N THR A 104 -0.74 18.81 4.91
CA THR A 104 -0.68 20.26 5.10
C THR A 104 -0.30 21.04 3.84
N ALA A 105 0.28 20.39 2.82
CA ALA A 105 0.60 20.98 1.52
C ALA A 105 -0.60 20.98 0.55
N LEU A 106 -1.78 20.55 0.99
CA LEU A 106 -3.00 20.62 0.17
C LEU A 106 -3.37 22.07 -0.14
N GLN A 107 -3.40 22.41 -1.43
CA GLN A 107 -3.77 23.75 -1.91
C GLN A 107 -5.19 24.14 -1.50
N SER A 108 -5.38 25.42 -1.14
CA SER A 108 -6.70 25.98 -0.82
C SER A 108 -7.70 25.77 -1.95
N GLY A 109 -8.96 25.50 -1.60
CA GLY A 109 -10.03 25.22 -2.56
C GLY A 109 -10.05 23.80 -3.12
N ARG A 110 -9.10 22.93 -2.75
CA ARG A 110 -9.17 21.49 -3.05
C ARG A 110 -9.88 20.73 -1.94
N ASN A 111 -10.73 19.77 -2.32
CA ASN A 111 -11.41 18.90 -1.37
C ASN A 111 -10.45 17.80 -0.89
N PRO A 112 -10.12 17.73 0.41
CA PRO A 112 -9.27 16.66 0.95
C PRO A 112 -9.89 15.26 0.82
N ASN A 113 -11.22 15.17 0.68
CA ASN A 113 -11.93 13.89 0.62
C ASN A 113 -12.04 13.31 -0.80
N ASP A 114 -11.52 13.99 -1.83
CA ASP A 114 -11.47 13.43 -3.17
C ASP A 114 -10.70 12.10 -3.16
N VAL A 115 -11.31 11.05 -3.69
CA VAL A 115 -10.71 9.71 -3.71
C VAL A 115 -9.91 9.51 -4.99
N LEU A 116 -8.68 9.03 -4.81
CA LEU A 116 -7.75 8.59 -5.84
C LEU A 116 -7.58 7.08 -5.68
N TYR A 117 -7.90 6.36 -6.74
CA TYR A 117 -7.92 4.91 -6.71
C TYR A 117 -6.57 4.34 -7.16
N LEU A 118 -5.98 3.49 -6.32
CA LEU A 118 -4.92 2.57 -6.76
C LEU A 118 -5.59 1.29 -7.25
N ASP A 119 -5.55 1.09 -8.56
CA ASP A 119 -6.18 -0.03 -9.26
C ASP A 119 -5.39 -1.33 -9.07
N ILE A 120 -6.03 -2.33 -8.45
CA ILE A 120 -5.39 -3.62 -8.16
C ILE A 120 -5.19 -4.45 -9.43
N ASP A 121 -6.00 -4.28 -10.47
CA ASP A 121 -5.81 -4.99 -11.73
C ASP A 121 -4.54 -4.51 -12.43
N LYS A 122 -4.25 -3.21 -12.38
CA LYS A 122 -2.98 -2.66 -12.86
C LYS A 122 -1.78 -3.15 -12.05
N LEU A 123 -1.91 -3.19 -10.72
CA LEU A 123 -0.87 -3.76 -9.86
C LEU A 123 -0.61 -5.23 -10.19
N ARG A 124 -1.68 -6.01 -10.36
CA ARG A 124 -1.64 -7.43 -10.73
C ARG A 124 -0.94 -7.64 -12.06
N TYR A 125 -1.26 -6.83 -13.06
CA TYR A 125 -0.63 -6.89 -14.38
C TYR A 125 0.89 -6.70 -14.29
N MET A 126 1.35 -5.66 -13.58
CA MET A 126 2.78 -5.40 -13.38
C MET A 126 3.46 -6.49 -12.55
N ALA A 127 2.82 -6.92 -11.47
CA ALA A 127 3.36 -7.94 -10.57
C ALA A 127 3.54 -9.29 -11.27
N LYS A 128 2.60 -9.67 -12.16
CA LYS A 128 2.67 -10.92 -12.91
C LYS A 128 3.94 -11.01 -13.76
N ASP A 129 4.31 -9.93 -14.42
CA ASP A 129 5.51 -9.89 -15.28
C ASP A 129 6.79 -9.98 -14.44
N ILE A 130 6.86 -9.21 -13.36
CA ILE A 130 8.00 -9.22 -12.43
C ILE A 130 8.16 -10.61 -11.79
N LEU A 131 7.09 -11.20 -11.23
CA LEU A 131 7.14 -12.52 -10.60
C LEU A 131 7.60 -13.60 -11.59
N ARG A 132 7.15 -13.53 -12.85
CA ARG A 132 7.60 -14.43 -13.91
C ARG A 132 9.10 -14.32 -14.18
N CYS A 133 9.67 -13.11 -14.19
CA CYS A 133 11.11 -12.90 -14.34
C CYS A 133 11.93 -13.52 -13.18
N TYR A 134 11.32 -13.71 -12.01
CA TYR A 134 11.91 -14.41 -10.86
C TYR A 134 11.60 -15.92 -10.82
N GLY A 135 10.99 -16.48 -11.88
CA GLY A 135 10.64 -17.90 -11.95
C GLY A 135 9.43 -18.31 -11.11
N ALA A 136 8.65 -17.34 -10.61
CA ALA A 136 7.41 -17.60 -9.91
C ALA A 136 6.20 -17.52 -10.86
N VAL A 137 5.17 -18.29 -10.55
CA VAL A 137 3.85 -18.20 -11.18
C VAL A 137 2.83 -17.78 -10.13
N THR A 138 1.72 -17.19 -10.56
CA THR A 138 0.72 -16.72 -9.62
C THR A 138 -0.20 -17.88 -9.23
N CYS A 139 -0.55 -17.95 -7.94
CA CYS A 139 -1.80 -18.56 -7.50
C CYS A 139 -2.95 -17.77 -8.21
#